data_AF-A0A0C2SQ23-F1
#
_entry.id   AF-A0A0C2SQ23-F1
#
_cell.length_a   1.000
_cell.length_b   1.000
_cell.length_c   1.000
_cell.angle_alpha   90.00
_cell.angle_beta   90.00
_cell.angle_gamma   90.00
#
_symmetry.space_group_name_H-M   'P 1'
#
loop_
_entity.id
_entity.type
_entity.pdbx_description
1 polymer ?
#
loop_
_entity_poly.entity_id
_entity_poly.type
_entity_poly.pdbx_seq_one_letter_code
_entity_poly.pdbx_strand_id
1 'polypeptide(L)'
;MAAAANNPSKFTFPAPEAFTGEKTRARSWITECETYFTQPGVRLGIPDDRTQVFFCLIKMSGKADFWKRVKLEEYTKEGGTWPTWAVFKTAFIEAFGGDDPKTKALTKLMTMERRRMKNFELYSHLTMLDNLFNESGMTQEDQKNIWLQKTIPNEYFKNIILTRELRERHSLTSPA
;
A
#
# COMPACT_ATOMS: atom_id res chain seq x y z
N MET A 1 -17.19 57.14 -2.71
CA MET A 1 -17.05 55.75 -3.23
C MET A 1 -15.83 55.14 -2.57
N ALA A 2 -16.00 54.11 -1.74
CA ALA A 2 -14.89 53.36 -1.15
C ALA A 2 -14.74 52.06 -1.95
N ALA A 3 -13.56 51.87 -2.56
CA ALA A 3 -13.23 50.64 -3.26
C ALA A 3 -13.08 49.51 -2.24
N ALA A 4 -13.93 48.48 -2.35
CA ALA A 4 -13.78 47.27 -1.57
C ALA A 4 -12.47 46.58 -1.95
N ALA A 5 -11.56 46.48 -0.98
CA ALA A 5 -10.34 45.70 -1.11
C ALA A 5 -10.71 44.23 -1.26
N ASN A 6 -10.67 43.75 -2.51
CA ASN A 6 -10.88 42.36 -2.85
C ASN A 6 -9.61 41.60 -2.43
N ASN A 7 -9.54 41.15 -1.17
CA ASN A 7 -8.51 40.23 -0.74
C ASN A 7 -8.78 38.89 -1.45
N PRO A 8 -7.95 38.45 -2.42
CA PRO A 8 -8.11 37.12 -2.96
C PRO A 8 -7.89 36.15 -1.81
N SER A 9 -8.90 35.32 -1.53
CA SER A 9 -8.79 34.20 -0.61
C SER A 9 -7.57 33.39 -1.03
N LYS A 10 -6.50 33.49 -0.24
CA LYS A 10 -5.23 32.81 -0.47
C LYS A 10 -5.50 31.32 -0.29
N PHE A 11 -5.94 30.65 -1.35
CA PHE A 11 -6.18 29.21 -1.35
C PHE A 11 -4.88 28.52 -0.93
N THR A 12 -4.88 28.01 0.29
CA THR A 12 -3.79 27.21 0.83
C THR A 12 -4.14 25.74 0.62
N PHE A 13 -3.26 25.01 -0.05
CA PHE A 13 -3.41 23.57 -0.19
C PHE A 13 -3.50 22.93 1.20
N PRO A 14 -4.47 22.02 1.45
CA PRO A 14 -4.58 21.37 2.73
C PRO A 14 -3.33 20.53 2.98
N ALA A 15 -2.66 20.77 4.10
CA ALA A 15 -1.53 19.97 4.52
C ALA A 15 -1.97 18.54 4.86
N PRO A 16 -1.13 17.52 4.63
CA PRO A 16 -1.39 16.17 5.09
C PRO A 16 -1.74 16.15 6.58
N GLU A 17 -2.65 15.25 6.94
CA GLU A 17 -3.00 14.98 8.33
C GLU A 17 -1.80 14.46 9.12
N ALA A 18 -1.89 14.47 10.44
CA ALA A 18 -0.84 13.93 11.28
C ALA A 18 -0.72 12.41 11.12
N PHE A 19 0.50 11.89 11.12
CA PHE A 19 0.76 10.45 11.12
C PHE A 19 0.89 9.93 12.56
N THR A 20 -0.07 9.10 12.96
CA THR A 20 -0.18 8.58 14.33
C THR A 20 0.57 7.27 14.56
N GLY A 21 1.24 6.73 13.54
CA GLY A 21 1.97 5.45 13.60
C GLY A 21 1.21 4.23 13.07
N GLU A 22 0.11 4.43 12.34
CA GLU A 22 -0.66 3.32 11.74
C GLU A 22 0.03 2.71 10.52
N LYS A 23 0.35 1.41 10.60
CA LYS A 23 1.13 0.74 9.55
C LYS A 23 0.42 0.68 8.20
N THR A 24 -0.89 0.47 8.19
CA THR A 24 -1.72 0.44 6.98
C THR A 24 -1.75 1.78 6.25
N ARG A 25 -1.56 2.90 6.97
CA ARG A 25 -1.59 4.25 6.41
C ARG A 25 -0.20 4.76 6.03
N ALA A 26 0.88 4.16 6.51
CA ALA A 26 2.24 4.67 6.34
C ALA A 26 2.61 4.95 4.87
N ARG A 27 2.37 3.99 3.95
CA ARG A 27 2.65 4.15 2.52
C ARG A 27 1.81 5.26 1.87
N SER A 28 0.51 5.33 2.19
CA SER A 28 -0.36 6.38 1.67
C SER A 28 0.06 7.75 2.18
N TRP A 29 0.32 7.87 3.49
CA TRP A 29 0.69 9.13 4.12
C TRP A 29 2.00 9.71 3.58
N ILE A 30 3.04 8.89 3.41
CA ILE A 30 4.31 9.39 2.86
C ILE A 30 4.16 9.83 1.39
N THR A 31 3.27 9.17 0.63
CA THR A 31 2.93 9.54 -0.75
C THR A 31 2.12 10.84 -0.80
N GLU A 32 1.22 11.05 0.17
CA GLU A 32 0.48 12.31 0.34
C GLU A 32 1.45 13.47 0.64
N CYS A 33 2.43 13.27 1.54
CA CYS A 33 3.48 14.26 1.80
C CYS A 33 4.30 14.60 0.55
N GLU A 34 4.76 13.58 -0.18
CA GLU A 34 5.52 13.77 -1.41
C GLU A 34 4.70 14.58 -2.44
N THR A 35 3.43 14.22 -2.63
CA THR A 35 2.51 14.94 -3.53
C THR A 35 2.28 16.37 -3.07
N TYR A 36 2.14 16.60 -1.76
CA TYR A 36 1.98 17.93 -1.18
C TYR A 36 3.21 18.83 -1.45
N PHE A 37 4.42 18.30 -1.36
CA PHE A 37 5.65 19.07 -1.63
C PHE A 37 5.80 19.49 -3.09
N THR A 38 5.17 18.78 -4.04
CA THR A 38 5.19 19.18 -5.45
C THR A 38 4.30 20.38 -5.76
N GLN A 39 3.39 20.76 -4.87
CA GLN A 39 2.45 21.86 -5.12
C GLN A 39 3.21 23.20 -5.19
N PRO A 40 3.00 24.03 -6.23
CA PRO A 40 3.77 25.27 -6.43
C PRO A 40 3.78 26.20 -5.21
N GLY A 41 2.64 26.33 -4.52
CA GLY A 41 2.51 27.17 -3.32
C GLY A 41 3.21 26.61 -2.08
N VAL A 42 3.48 25.30 -2.05
CA VAL A 42 4.14 24.60 -0.93
C VAL A 42 5.65 24.52 -1.17
N ARG A 43 6.05 24.25 -2.41
CA ARG A 43 7.46 24.08 -2.81
C ARG A 43 8.34 25.26 -2.40
N LEU A 44 7.81 26.48 -2.41
CA LEU A 44 8.53 27.68 -1.97
C LEU A 44 8.85 27.68 -0.47
N GLY A 45 8.00 27.07 0.35
CA GLY A 45 8.19 26.96 1.81
C GLY A 45 8.91 25.69 2.26
N ILE A 46 9.03 24.70 1.37
CA ILE A 46 9.67 23.41 1.64
C ILE A 46 10.60 23.04 0.46
N PRO A 47 11.66 23.83 0.23
CA PRO A 47 12.43 23.77 -1.02
C PRO A 47 13.43 22.62 -1.10
N ASP A 48 13.83 22.04 0.04
CA ASP A 48 14.91 21.07 0.14
C ASP A 48 14.54 19.84 1.00
N ASP A 49 15.30 18.76 0.82
CA ASP A 49 15.10 17.49 1.52
C ASP A 49 15.06 17.65 3.04
N ARG A 50 15.91 18.53 3.62
CA ARG A 50 15.93 18.75 5.07
C ARG A 50 14.62 19.34 5.55
N THR A 51 14.08 20.34 4.86
CA THR A 51 12.78 20.94 5.20
C THR A 51 11.62 19.96 5.00
N GLN A 52 11.67 19.10 3.98
CA GLN A 52 10.68 18.05 3.74
C GLN A 52 10.67 17.01 4.87
N VAL A 53 11.86 16.51 5.24
CA VAL A 53 12.04 15.56 6.33
C VAL A 53 11.58 16.16 7.65
N PHE A 54 11.97 17.41 7.93
CA PHE A 54 11.53 18.10 9.13
C PHE A 54 10.01 18.27 9.17
N PHE A 55 9.37 18.65 8.06
CA PHE A 55 7.92 18.74 7.94
C PHE A 55 7.23 17.41 8.31
N CYS A 56 7.71 16.29 7.76
CA CYS A 56 7.17 14.98 8.09
C CYS A 56 7.32 14.67 9.59
N LEU A 57 8.49 14.92 10.18
CA LEU A 57 8.73 14.69 11.60
C LEU A 57 7.78 15.50 12.50
N ILE A 58 7.56 16.79 12.23
CA ILE A 58 6.64 17.61 13.04
C ILE A 58 5.19 17.16 12.89
N LYS A 59 4.82 16.58 11.74
CA LYS A 59 3.50 15.99 11.46
C LYS A 59 3.32 14.59 12.05
N MET A 60 4.34 13.98 12.65
CA MET A 60 4.21 12.72 13.37
C MET A 60 3.75 12.96 14.81
N SER A 61 2.86 12.10 15.28
CA SER A 61 2.30 12.10 16.64
C SER A 61 1.97 10.67 17.11
N GLY A 62 1.53 10.52 18.37
CA GLY A 62 0.97 9.25 18.85
C GLY A 62 2.01 8.13 18.90
N LYS A 63 1.71 6.97 18.30
CA LYS A 63 2.64 5.81 18.30
C LYS A 63 3.94 6.10 17.54
N ALA A 64 3.93 7.10 16.67
CA ALA A 64 5.11 7.53 15.92
C ALA A 64 6.02 8.50 16.70
N ASP A 65 5.58 9.04 17.84
CA ASP A 65 6.32 10.07 18.59
C ASP A 65 7.68 9.58 19.09
N PHE A 66 7.77 8.32 19.53
CA PHE A 66 9.04 7.77 19.98
C PHE A 66 10.08 7.79 18.86
N TRP A 67 9.72 7.27 17.69
CA TRP A 67 10.60 7.24 16.52
C TRP A 67 10.98 8.65 16.06
N LYS A 68 10.01 9.58 16.03
CA LYS A 68 10.24 11.00 15.74
C LYS A 68 11.30 11.60 16.64
N ARG A 69 11.21 11.40 17.97
CA ARG A 69 12.20 11.94 18.92
C ARG A 69 13.59 11.38 18.67
N VAL A 70 13.70 10.07 18.47
CA VAL A 70 14.98 9.41 18.16
C VAL A 70 15.60 9.98 16.89
N LYS A 71 14.81 10.14 15.83
CA LYS A 71 15.31 10.71 14.56
C LYS A 71 15.69 12.19 14.67
N LEU A 72 14.92 12.99 15.40
CA LEU A 72 15.30 14.38 15.66
C LEU A 72 16.63 14.45 16.40
N GLU A 73 16.82 13.65 17.45
CA GLU A 73 18.08 13.59 18.21
C GLU A 73 19.25 13.13 17.32
N GLU A 74 19.07 12.10 16.50
CA GLU A 74 20.09 11.63 15.55
C GLU A 74 20.50 12.69 14.53
N TYR A 75 19.55 13.50 14.03
CA TYR A 75 19.80 14.50 12.99
C TYR A 75 20.31 15.83 13.53
N THR A 76 20.03 16.15 14.81
CA THR A 76 20.42 17.43 15.41
C THR A 76 21.59 17.35 16.39
N LYS A 77 22.04 16.15 16.78
CA LYS A 77 23.26 16.01 17.60
C LYS A 77 24.49 16.57 16.88
N GLU A 78 25.54 16.83 17.64
CA GLU A 78 26.82 17.27 17.08
C GLU A 78 27.37 16.23 16.10
N GLY A 79 27.71 16.65 14.87
CA GLY A 79 28.07 15.77 13.77
C GLY A 79 26.90 15.01 13.11
N GLY A 80 25.66 15.25 13.55
CA GLY A 80 24.44 14.72 12.93
C GLY A 80 24.22 15.29 11.53
N THR A 81 23.76 14.44 10.61
CA THR A 81 23.48 14.84 9.22
C THR A 81 22.01 14.56 8.90
N TRP A 82 21.35 15.52 8.28
CA TRP A 82 19.99 15.34 7.79
C TRP A 82 20.00 14.42 6.57
N PRO A 83 19.13 13.39 6.53
CA PRO A 83 19.07 12.49 5.40
C PRO A 83 18.50 13.18 4.16
N THR A 84 18.78 12.63 2.99
CA THR A 84 18.01 12.95 1.78
C THR A 84 16.57 12.44 1.93
N TRP A 85 15.66 12.98 1.13
CA TRP A 85 14.26 12.57 1.12
C TRP A 85 14.12 11.07 0.84
N ALA A 86 14.90 10.54 -0.11
CA ALA A 86 14.90 9.12 -0.44
C ALA A 86 15.32 8.23 0.75
N VAL A 87 16.37 8.61 1.49
CA VAL A 87 16.83 7.86 2.66
C VAL A 87 15.79 7.90 3.77
N PHE A 88 15.18 9.07 4.01
CA PHE A 88 14.11 9.20 4.99
C PHE A 88 12.89 8.33 4.66
N LYS A 89 12.42 8.33 3.41
CA LYS A 89 11.29 7.49 2.97
C LYS A 89 11.56 6.01 3.23
N THR A 90 12.76 5.53 2.90
CA THR A 90 13.14 4.13 3.16
C THR A 90 13.09 3.81 4.65
N ALA A 91 13.73 4.62 5.50
CA ALA A 91 13.73 4.41 6.94
C ALA A 91 12.32 4.51 7.56
N PHE A 92 11.47 5.39 7.03
CA PHE A 92 10.08 5.54 7.45
C PHE A 92 9.25 4.29 7.10
N ILE A 93 9.38 3.77 5.88
CA ILE A 93 8.68 2.56 5.45
C ILE A 93 9.21 1.31 6.16
N GLU A 94 10.49 1.25 6.49
CA GLU A 94 11.02 0.17 7.32
C GLU A 94 10.42 0.19 8.73
N ALA A 95 10.30 1.37 9.34
CA ALA A 95 9.73 1.52 10.67
C ALA A 95 8.21 1.32 10.71
N PHE A 96 7.49 1.82 9.72
CA PHE A 96 6.02 1.93 9.75
C PHE A 96 5.29 1.26 8.58
N GLY A 97 5.94 0.96 7.47
CA GLY A 97 5.30 0.40 6.28
C GLY A 97 4.58 -0.92 6.51
N GLY A 98 4.95 -1.65 7.58
CA GLY A 98 4.45 -3.00 7.82
C GLY A 98 4.76 -3.94 6.67
N ASP A 99 4.18 -5.14 6.70
CA ASP A 99 4.29 -6.07 5.59
C ASP A 99 3.67 -5.40 4.35
N ASP A 100 4.45 -5.30 3.28
CA ASP A 100 3.94 -4.90 1.97
C ASP A 100 2.70 -5.72 1.63
N PRO A 101 1.55 -5.14 1.25
CA PRO A 101 0.34 -5.89 0.96
C PRO A 101 0.60 -7.05 0.00
N LYS A 102 1.50 -6.84 -0.96
CA LYS A 102 2.00 -7.87 -1.87
C LYS A 102 2.70 -9.00 -1.14
N THR A 103 3.69 -8.69 -0.31
CA THR A 103 4.42 -9.66 0.52
C THR A 103 3.51 -10.37 1.52
N LYS A 104 2.53 -9.66 2.11
CA LYS A 104 1.54 -10.23 3.01
C LYS A 104 0.60 -11.19 2.29
N ALA A 105 0.12 -10.82 1.11
CA ALA A 105 -0.71 -11.66 0.27
C ALA A 105 0.07 -12.92 -0.17
N LEU A 106 1.32 -12.77 -0.63
CA LEU A 106 2.20 -13.89 -0.97
C LEU A 106 2.48 -14.80 0.24
N THR A 107 2.78 -14.22 1.40
CA THR A 107 3.02 -15.00 2.63
C THR A 107 1.77 -15.77 3.05
N LYS A 108 0.60 -15.14 2.93
CA LYS A 108 -0.68 -15.79 3.21
C LYS A 108 -0.95 -16.91 2.21
N LEU A 109 -0.70 -16.70 0.91
CA LEU A 109 -0.76 -17.77 -0.09
C LEU A 109 0.18 -18.91 0.31
N MET A 110 1.47 -18.64 0.54
CA MET A 110 2.49 -19.63 0.92
C MET A 110 2.12 -20.52 2.10
N THR A 111 1.54 -19.90 3.13
CA THR A 111 1.12 -20.58 4.37
C THR A 111 -0.26 -21.23 4.29
N MET A 112 -1.02 -21.02 3.21
CA MET A 112 -2.29 -21.71 3.01
C MET A 112 -2.02 -23.19 2.70
N GLU A 113 -2.62 -24.03 3.54
CA GLU A 113 -2.72 -25.46 3.36
C GLU A 113 -4.18 -25.88 3.26
N ARG A 114 -4.40 -27.06 2.66
CA ARG A 114 -5.72 -27.68 2.56
C ARG A 114 -6.24 -28.03 3.95
N ARG A 115 -6.98 -27.11 4.58
CA ARG A 115 -7.69 -27.42 5.84
C ARG A 115 -8.88 -28.32 5.51
N ARG A 116 -9.06 -29.40 6.27
CA ARG A 116 -10.34 -30.14 6.31
C ARG A 116 -11.41 -29.24 6.91
N MET A 117 -12.01 -28.37 6.10
CA MET A 117 -13.12 -27.54 6.53
C MET A 117 -14.41 -28.36 6.43
N LYS A 118 -15.06 -28.60 7.58
CA LYS A 118 -16.37 -29.27 7.66
C LYS A 118 -17.45 -28.53 6.85
N ASN A 119 -17.29 -27.22 6.65
CA ASN A 119 -18.20 -26.34 5.89
C ASN A 119 -17.40 -25.59 4.81
N PHE A 120 -16.72 -26.29 3.91
CA PHE A 120 -15.98 -25.64 2.84
C PHE A 120 -16.93 -24.97 1.85
N GLU A 121 -16.97 -23.65 1.86
CA GLU A 121 -17.71 -22.85 0.88
C GLU A 121 -16.79 -22.46 -0.28
N LEU A 122 -17.03 -23.06 -1.45
CA LEU A 122 -16.17 -22.85 -2.62
C LEU A 122 -16.12 -21.39 -3.05
N TYR A 123 -17.27 -20.71 -3.09
CA TYR A 123 -17.36 -19.34 -3.63
C TYR A 123 -16.62 -18.31 -2.76
N SER A 124 -16.77 -18.39 -1.44
CA SER A 124 -16.07 -17.49 -0.51
C SER A 124 -14.56 -17.75 -0.53
N HIS A 125 -14.14 -19.02 -0.66
CA HIS A 125 -12.74 -19.38 -0.80
C HIS A 125 -12.12 -18.89 -2.12
N LEU A 126 -12.83 -19.01 -3.25
CA LEU A 126 -12.40 -18.48 -4.54
C LEU A 126 -12.29 -16.95 -4.52
N THR A 127 -13.28 -16.27 -3.93
CA THR A 127 -13.26 -14.81 -3.76
C THR A 127 -12.06 -14.36 -2.93
N MET A 128 -11.73 -15.10 -1.86
CA MET A 128 -10.55 -14.83 -1.05
C MET A 128 -9.25 -15.00 -1.86
N LEU A 129 -9.13 -16.06 -2.65
CA LEU A 129 -7.96 -16.32 -3.49
C LEU A 129 -7.78 -15.25 -4.56
N ASP A 130 -8.85 -14.83 -5.24
CA ASP A 130 -8.79 -13.77 -6.25
C ASP A 130 -8.30 -12.45 -5.65
N ASN A 131 -8.79 -12.08 -4.46
CA ASN A 131 -8.29 -10.90 -3.74
C ASN A 131 -6.80 -11.03 -3.44
N LEU A 132 -6.32 -12.19 -3.00
CA LEU A 132 -4.90 -12.42 -2.74
C LEU A 132 -4.05 -12.41 -4.01
N PHE A 133 -4.55 -12.94 -5.13
CA PHE A 133 -3.84 -12.87 -6.40
C PHE A 133 -3.72 -11.42 -6.90
N ASN A 134 -4.79 -10.64 -6.75
CA ASN A 134 -4.79 -9.22 -7.08
C ASN A 134 -3.82 -8.43 -6.20
N GLU A 135 -3.87 -8.63 -4.87
CA GLU A 135 -2.98 -7.97 -3.91
C GLU A 135 -1.50 -8.37 -4.09
N SER A 136 -1.24 -9.63 -4.44
CA SER A 136 0.12 -10.12 -4.71
C SER A 136 0.65 -9.75 -6.10
N GLY A 137 -0.17 -9.21 -6.99
CA GLY A 137 0.20 -8.94 -8.38
C GLY A 137 0.49 -10.22 -9.17
N MET A 138 -0.10 -11.36 -8.77
CA MET A 138 0.09 -12.65 -9.43
C MET A 138 -0.78 -12.72 -10.68
N THR A 139 -0.15 -12.63 -11.84
CA THR A 139 -0.83 -12.61 -13.14
C THR A 139 -0.78 -13.94 -13.88
N GLN A 140 0.22 -14.78 -13.60
CA GLN A 140 0.40 -16.07 -14.29
C GLN A 140 -0.65 -17.09 -13.85
N GLU A 141 -1.40 -17.60 -14.82
CA GLU A 141 -2.52 -18.51 -14.57
C GLU A 141 -2.06 -19.89 -14.07
N ASP A 142 -0.91 -20.38 -14.54
CA ASP A 142 -0.31 -21.61 -14.04
C ASP A 142 0.04 -21.53 -12.55
N GLN A 143 0.52 -20.36 -12.10
CA GLN A 143 0.79 -20.13 -10.68
C GLN A 143 -0.51 -20.13 -9.86
N LYS A 144 -1.59 -19.52 -10.38
CA LYS A 144 -2.91 -19.56 -9.74
C LYS A 144 -3.46 -20.99 -9.64
N ASN A 145 -3.27 -21.80 -10.69
CA ASN A 145 -3.71 -23.20 -10.72
C ASN A 145 -3.03 -24.06 -9.63
N ILE A 146 -1.74 -23.83 -9.34
CA ILE A 146 -1.03 -24.49 -8.24
C ILE A 146 -1.73 -24.21 -6.90
N TRP A 147 -2.13 -22.96 -6.64
CA TRP A 147 -2.81 -22.56 -5.41
C TRP A 147 -4.24 -23.12 -5.31
N LEU A 148 -4.97 -23.15 -6.42
CA LEU A 148 -6.29 -23.78 -6.49
C LEU A 148 -6.19 -25.28 -6.17
N GLN A 149 -5.23 -25.98 -6.77
CA GLN A 149 -4.98 -27.40 -6.50
C GLN A 149 -4.58 -27.63 -5.04
N LYS A 150 -3.70 -26.79 -4.48
CA LYS A 150 -3.20 -26.92 -3.11
C LYS A 150 -4.29 -26.68 -2.07
N THR A 151 -5.21 -25.75 -2.29
CA THR A 151 -6.10 -25.25 -1.23
C THR A 151 -7.55 -25.71 -1.35
N ILE A 152 -8.00 -26.13 -2.54
CA ILE A 152 -9.37 -26.59 -2.80
C ILE A 152 -9.45 -28.12 -2.75
N PRO A 153 -10.55 -28.73 -2.26
CA PRO A 153 -10.78 -30.16 -2.39
C PRO A 153 -10.76 -30.64 -3.85
N ASN A 154 -10.17 -31.82 -4.09
CA ASN A 154 -9.98 -32.36 -5.45
C ASN A 154 -11.27 -32.44 -6.28
N GLU A 155 -12.41 -32.73 -5.65
CA GLU A 155 -13.71 -32.82 -6.33
C GLU A 155 -14.12 -31.50 -6.99
N TYR A 156 -13.88 -30.37 -6.34
CA TYR A 156 -14.18 -29.06 -6.92
C TYR A 156 -13.14 -28.67 -7.97
N PHE A 157 -11.86 -28.96 -7.73
CA PHE A 157 -10.80 -28.63 -8.68
C PHE A 157 -10.97 -29.32 -10.04
N LYS A 158 -11.30 -30.62 -10.03
CA LYS A 158 -11.59 -31.39 -11.26
C LYS A 158 -12.75 -30.77 -12.04
N ASN A 159 -13.83 -30.39 -11.36
CA ASN A 159 -14.98 -29.75 -11.99
C ASN A 159 -14.64 -28.39 -12.60
N ILE A 160 -13.80 -27.59 -11.94
CA ILE A 160 -13.35 -26.28 -12.46
C ILE A 160 -12.53 -26.44 -13.74
N ILE A 161 -11.58 -27.39 -13.79
CA ILE A 161 -10.78 -27.67 -14.99
C ILE A 161 -11.68 -28.16 -16.12
N LEU A 162 -12.53 -29.16 -15.86
CA LEU A 162 -13.44 -29.71 -16.87
C LEU A 162 -14.34 -28.62 -17.46
N THR A 163 -14.87 -27.73 -16.62
CA THR A 163 -15.73 -26.64 -17.08
C THR A 163 -14.97 -25.61 -17.93
N ARG A 164 -13.69 -25.34 -17.63
CA ARG A 164 -12.82 -24.48 -18.44
C ARG A 164 -12.51 -25.11 -19.80
N GLU A 165 -12.09 -26.37 -19.82
CA GLU A 165 -11.80 -27.09 -21.07
C GLU A 165 -13.04 -27.18 -21.98
N LEU A 166 -14.21 -27.42 -21.39
CA LEU A 166 -15.48 -27.43 -22.14
C LEU A 166 -15.82 -26.04 -22.70
N ARG A 167 -15.58 -24.97 -21.95
CA ARG A 167 -15.79 -23.59 -22.41
C ARG A 167 -14.87 -23.25 -23.59
N GLU A 168 -13.60 -23.60 -23.50
CA GLU A 168 -12.61 -23.33 -24.56
C GLU A 168 -12.96 -24.09 -25.86
N ARG A 169 -13.37 -25.36 -25.73
CA ARG A 169 -13.85 -26.15 -26.87
C ARG A 169 -15.12 -25.56 -27.51
N HIS A 170 -16.04 -25.02 -26.73
CA HIS A 170 -17.23 -24.36 -27.25
C HIS A 170 -16.92 -23.01 -27.92
N SER A 171 -15.96 -22.22 -27.40
CA SER A 171 -15.53 -20.98 -28.07
C SER A 171 -14.81 -21.21 -29.40
N LEU A 172 -14.14 -22.35 -29.57
CA LEU A 172 -13.47 -22.73 -30.82
C LEU A 172 -14.42 -23.33 -31.87
N THR A 173 -15.66 -23.65 -31.47
CA THR A 173 -16.65 -24.33 -32.34
C THR A 173 -17.88 -23.48 -32.67
N SER A 174 -17.95 -22.21 -32.22
CA SER A 174 -19.03 -21.30 -32.63
C SER A 174 -18.66 -20.63 -33.95
N PRO A 175 -19.35 -20.93 -35.07
CA PRO A 175 -19.17 -20.19 -36.31
C PRO A 175 -19.77 -18.78 -36.18
N ALA A 176 -19.16 -17.82 -36.87
CA ALA A 176 -19.63 -16.44 -37.02
C ALA A 176 -20.98 -16.37 -37.77
#